data_AF-A0A1H4J8W8-F1
#
_entry.id   AF-A0A1H4J8W8-F1
#
_cell.length_a   1.000
_cell.length_b   1.000
_cell.length_c   1.000
_cell.angle_alpha   90.00
_cell.angle_beta   90.00
_cell.angle_gamma   90.00
#
_symmetry.space_group_name_H-M   'P 1'
#
loop_
_entity.id
_entity.type
_entity.pdbx_description
1 polymer ?
#
loop_
_entity_poly.entity_id
_entity_poly.type
_entity_poly.pdbx_seq_one_letter_code
_entity_poly.pdbx_strand_id
1 'polypeptide(L)' 'MEFDDGEGVVRALAFADAGADFADALIHGTMEQFGASTTVTFDRRASEHLGWRLLGA' A
#
# COMPACT_ATOMS: atom_id res chain seq x y z
N MET A 1 -0.77 15.85 13.31
CA MET A 1 0.16 14.92 12.65
C MET A 1 0.22 15.38 11.21
N GLU A 2 1.19 16.24 10.91
CA GLU A 2 1.40 16.84 9.60
C GLU A 2 2.28 15.86 8.82
N PHE A 3 1.77 15.35 7.69
CA PHE A 3 2.49 14.41 6.84
C PHE A 3 3.53 15.23 6.07
N ASP A 4 4.81 15.00 6.34
CA ASP A 4 5.91 15.60 5.58
C ASP A 4 5.99 14.89 4.22
N ASP A 5 5.19 15.41 3.28
CA ASP A 5 4.64 14.77 2.07
C ASP A 5 5.63 14.63 0.90
N GLY A 6 6.93 14.50 1.16
CA GLY A 6 7.95 14.28 0.13
C GLY A 6 8.40 12.83 0.05
N GLU A 7 8.88 12.31 1.18
CA GLU A 7 9.53 11.00 1.24
C GLU A 7 8.53 9.85 1.08
N GLY A 8 7.32 9.99 1.65
CA GLY A 8 6.25 9.02 1.50
C GLY A 8 5.80 8.85 0.05
N VAL A 9 5.72 9.95 -0.70
CA VAL A 9 5.36 9.95 -2.13
C VAL A 9 6.46 9.29 -2.97
N VAL A 10 7.73 9.59 -2.71
CA VAL A 10 8.86 8.96 -3.42
C VAL A 10 8.89 7.44 -3.21
N ARG A 11 8.63 6.97 -1.99
CA ARG A 11 8.49 5.53 -1.71
C ARG A 11 7.29 4.92 -2.40
N ALA A 12 6.14 5.59 -2.39
CA ALA A 12 4.95 5.11 -3.08
C ALA A 12 5.15 5.01 -4.60
N LEU A 13 5.89 5.94 -5.21
CA LEU A 13 6.26 5.85 -6.62
C LEU A 13 7.16 4.64 -6.92
N ALA A 14 8.10 4.29 -6.04
CA ALA A 14 8.94 3.10 -6.21
C ALA A 14 8.12 1.78 -6.16
N PHE A 15 7.10 1.72 -5.30
CA PHE A 15 6.17 0.58 -5.25
C PHE A 15 5.23 0.56 -6.45
N ALA A 16 4.80 1.72 -6.95
CA ALA A 16 3.97 1.81 -8.14
C ALA A 16 4.72 1.34 -9.41
N ASP A 17 6.01 1.64 -9.52
CA ASP A 17 6.88 1.16 -10.61
C ASP A 17 7.04 -0.38 -10.61
N ALA A 18 6.84 -1.03 -9.45
CA ALA A 18 6.85 -2.48 -9.30
C ALA A 18 5.51 -3.17 -9.66
N GLY A 19 4.53 -2.41 -10.15
CA GLY A 19 3.25 -2.93 -10.64
C GLY A 19 2.07 -2.84 -9.67
N ALA A 20 2.24 -2.19 -8.52
CA ALA A 20 1.12 -1.82 -7.65
C ALA A 20 0.45 -0.53 -8.16
N ASP A 21 -0.86 -0.37 -7.97
CA ASP A 21 -1.48 0.93 -8.23
C ASP A 21 -0.96 1.96 -7.20
N PHE A 22 -0.76 3.21 -7.61
CA PHE A 22 -0.19 4.25 -6.74
C PHE A 22 -0.97 4.43 -5.43
N ALA A 23 -2.30 4.31 -5.48
CA ALA A 23 -3.14 4.35 -4.29
C ALA A 23 -2.82 3.20 -3.32
N ASP A 24 -2.58 2.00 -3.84
CA ASP A 24 -2.24 0.85 -3.02
C ASP A 24 -0.86 1.00 -2.38
N ALA A 25 0.10 1.58 -3.12
CA ALA A 25 1.43 1.90 -2.62
C ALA A 25 1.40 2.90 -1.45
N LEU A 26 0.53 3.92 -1.52
CA LEU A 26 0.34 4.87 -0.41
C LEU A 26 -0.25 4.19 0.83
N ILE A 27 -1.24 3.32 0.63
CA ILE A 27 -1.84 2.53 1.72
C ILE A 27 -0.79 1.62 2.35
N HIS A 28 0.05 0.98 1.53
CA HIS A 28 1.12 0.10 2.00
C HIS A 28 2.16 0.86 2.84
N GLY A 29 2.65 2.01 2.36
CA GLY A 29 3.58 2.84 3.13
C GLY A 29 2.99 3.34 4.44
N THR A 30 1.70 3.69 4.46
CA THR A 30 0.98 4.06 5.69
C THR A 30 0.92 2.88 6.66
N MET A 31 0.60 1.69 6.17
CA MET A 31 0.53 0.47 6.97
C MET A 31 1.88 0.17 7.67
N GLU A 32 3.00 0.27 6.93
CA GLU A 32 4.34 0.11 7.49
C GLU A 32 4.66 1.18 8.55
N GLN A 33 4.34 2.45 8.27
CA GLN A 33 4.60 3.58 9.17
C GLN A 33 3.91 3.39 10.53
N PHE A 34 2.68 2.88 10.53
CA PHE A 34 1.89 2.70 11.74
C PHE A 34 1.99 1.28 12.33
N GLY A 35 2.83 0.41 11.76
CA GLY A 35 3.08 -0.94 12.27
C GLY A 35 1.85 -1.84 12.19
N ALA A 36 0.95 -1.60 11.23
CA ALA A 36 -0.18 -2.49 11.02
C ALA A 36 0.32 -3.84 10.48
N SER A 37 -0.13 -4.94 11.09
CA SER A 37 0.34 -6.30 10.78
C SER A 37 -0.51 -7.02 9.74
N THR A 38 -1.69 -6.50 9.40
CA THR A 38 -2.60 -7.10 8.43
C THR A 38 -3.37 -6.02 7.68
N THR A 39 -3.38 -6.13 6.36
CA THR A 39 -4.25 -5.35 5.48
C THR A 39 -5.18 -6.27 4.73
N VAL A 40 -6.44 -5.85 4.66
CA VAL A 40 -7.52 -6.56 3.98
C VAL A 40 -8.01 -5.71 2.81
N THR A 41 -8.41 -6.35 1.72
CA THR A 41 -8.91 -5.65 0.53
C THR A 41 -9.98 -6.47 -0.16
N PHE A 42 -10.80 -5.80 -0.97
CA PHE A 42 -11.68 -6.44 -1.95
C PHE A 42 -11.07 -6.43 -3.36
N ASP A 43 -9.95 -5.75 -3.54
CA ASP A 43 -9.23 -5.71 -4.81
C ASP A 43 -8.32 -6.93 -4.96
N ARG A 44 -8.59 -7.72 -6.00
CA ARG A 44 -7.80 -8.91 -6.32
C ARG A 44 -6.37 -8.55 -6.74
N ARG A 45 -6.15 -7.45 -7.47
CA ARG A 45 -4.81 -7.02 -7.90
C ARG A 45 -3.95 -6.60 -6.72
N ALA A 46 -4.50 -5.80 -5.82
CA ALA A 46 -3.79 -5.42 -4.60
C ALA A 46 -3.44 -6.64 -3.74
N SER A 47 -4.33 -7.64 -3.67
CA SER A 47 -4.04 -8.91 -2.99
C SER A 47 -2.90 -9.68 -3.66
N GLU A 48 -2.90 -9.80 -4.99
CA GLU A 48 -1.88 -10.52 -5.76
C GLU A 48 -0.50 -9.84 -5.72
N HIS A 49 -0.47 -8.50 -5.84
CA HIS A 49 0.78 -7.75 -5.95
C HIS A 49 1.39 -7.35 -4.60
N LEU A 50 0.56 -7.09 -3.57
CA LEU A 50 1.02 -6.60 -2.26
C LEU A 50 0.81 -7.61 -1.13
N GLY A 51 0.27 -8.79 -1.41
CA GLY A 51 0.07 -9.86 -0.43
C GLY A 51 -1.03 -9.56 0.60
N TRP A 52 -1.89 -8.57 0.33
CA TRP A 52 -3.02 -8.24 1.21
C TRP A 52 -4.05 -9.36 1.21
N ARG A 53 -4.76 -9.53 2.33
CA ARG A 53 -5.80 -10.57 2.44
C ARG A 53 -7.05 -10.15 1.68
N LEU A 54 -7.41 -10.90 0.63
CA LEU A 54 -8.67 -10.71 -0.10
C LEU A 54 -9.87 -11.14 0.77
N LEU A 55 -10.91 -10.31 0.83
CA LEU A 55 -12.18 -10.60 1.48
C LEU A 55 -13.24 -11.03 0.46
N GLY A 56 -14.07 -12.02 0.83
CA GLY A 56 -15.16 -12.49 -0.02
C GLY A 56 -14.76 -13.41 -1.17
N ALA A 57 -13.56 -14.00 -1.09
CA ALA A 57 -13.12 -15.08 -1.97
C ALA A 57 -13.75 -16.43 -1.57
#